data_AF-A0A2U1IV96-F1
#
_entry.id   AF-A0A2U1IV96-F1
#
_cell.length_a   1.000
_cell.length_b   1.000
_cell.length_c   1.000
_cell.angle_alpha   90.00
_cell.angle_beta   90.00
_cell.angle_gamma   90.00
#
_symmetry.space_group_name_H-M   'P 1'
#
loop_
_entity.id
_entity.type
_entity.pdbx_description
1 polymer ?
#
loop_
_entity_poly.entity_id
_entity_poly.type
_entity_poly.pdbx_seq_one_letter_code
_entity_poly.pdbx_strand_id
1 'polypeptide(L)'
;MDSRKSEIRKSITEPSKFDSVNCSDPTEWISRYELHSRKSAWTDEDKVDLLELYLHGKDLVWYKRNKDKFVNWVELKKMFLEKYEGKEVEILAWNKLQRIKQ
;
A
#
# COMPACT_ATOMS: atom_id res chain seq x y z
N MET A 1 5.86 -33.80 -28.61
CA MET A 1 6.63 -32.68 -28.03
C MET A 1 5.67 -31.92 -27.12
N ASP A 2 5.51 -32.43 -25.90
CA ASP A 2 4.60 -31.86 -24.90
C ASP A 2 5.29 -30.71 -24.17
N SER A 3 5.05 -29.49 -24.66
CA SER A 3 5.55 -28.27 -24.04
C SER A 3 4.71 -27.94 -22.82
N ARG A 4 5.29 -28.29 -21.66
CA ARG A 4 5.00 -27.74 -20.33
C ARG A 4 4.59 -26.27 -20.40
N LYS A 5 3.40 -25.93 -19.92
CA LYS A 5 3.15 -24.64 -19.28
C LYS A 5 2.43 -24.90 -17.95
N SER A 6 3.27 -24.94 -16.93
CA SER A 6 2.96 -24.99 -15.52
C SER A 6 1.91 -23.95 -15.11
N GLU A 7 0.97 -24.41 -14.30
CA GLU A 7 0.22 -23.67 -13.28
C GLU A 7 0.59 -22.19 -13.11
N ILE A 8 -0.22 -21.30 -13.69
CA ILE A 8 -0.33 -19.93 -13.16
C ILE A 8 -1.42 -19.98 -12.11
N ARG A 9 -1.08 -20.47 -10.91
CA ARG A 9 -1.79 -20.03 -9.71
C ARG A 9 -1.44 -18.56 -9.56
N LYS A 10 -2.23 -17.66 -10.14
CA LYS A 10 -2.18 -16.23 -9.78
C LYS A 10 -2.51 -16.19 -8.29
N SER A 11 -1.50 -16.21 -7.45
CA SER A 11 -1.60 -15.91 -6.04
C SER A 11 -2.07 -14.46 -5.94
N ILE A 12 -3.37 -14.28 -5.74
CA ILE A 12 -4.13 -13.01 -5.63
C ILE A 12 -3.61 -12.09 -4.48
N THR A 13 -2.48 -12.40 -3.86
CA THR A 13 -2.11 -11.83 -2.58
C THR A 13 -1.02 -10.77 -2.62
N GLU A 14 -0.20 -10.65 -3.67
CA GLU A 14 0.85 -9.62 -3.71
C GLU A 14 0.35 -8.36 -4.44
N PRO A 15 0.39 -7.17 -3.82
CA PRO A 15 -0.03 -5.94 -4.46
C PRO A 15 0.92 -5.60 -5.61
N SER A 16 0.37 -5.10 -6.72
CA SER A 16 1.20 -4.56 -7.80
C SER A 16 1.90 -3.26 -7.35
N LYS A 17 2.99 -2.89 -8.02
CA LYS A 17 3.62 -1.59 -7.79
C LYS A 17 2.60 -0.46 -7.93
N PHE A 18 2.65 0.49 -7.00
CA PHE A 18 1.82 1.69 -7.01
C PHE A 18 2.28 2.63 -8.10
N ASP A 19 1.33 3.09 -8.90
CA ASP A 19 1.55 4.09 -9.93
C ASP A 19 0.51 5.19 -9.74
N SER A 20 0.90 6.33 -9.17
CA SER A 20 -0.04 7.43 -8.94
C SER A 20 -0.59 8.09 -10.22
N VAL A 21 -0.04 7.80 -11.40
CA VAL A 21 -0.57 8.30 -12.68
C VAL A 21 -1.72 7.43 -13.16
N ASN A 22 -1.61 6.12 -12.99
CA ASN A 22 -2.57 5.14 -13.50
C ASN A 22 -3.44 4.52 -12.41
N CYS A 23 -3.19 4.83 -11.13
CA CYS A 23 -3.98 4.34 -10.01
C CYS A 23 -5.30 5.10 -9.94
N SER A 24 -6.39 4.37 -10.15
CA SER A 24 -7.75 4.89 -10.05
C SER A 24 -8.21 5.12 -8.60
N ASP A 25 -7.66 4.39 -7.63
CA ASP A 25 -8.04 4.47 -6.22
C ASP A 25 -6.84 4.17 -5.28
N PRO A 26 -6.15 5.22 -4.78
CA PRO A 26 -5.05 5.07 -3.82
C PRO A 26 -5.46 4.43 -2.49
N THR A 27 -6.71 4.66 -2.04
CA THR A 27 -7.26 4.07 -0.80
C THR A 27 -7.40 2.56 -0.94
N GLU A 28 -7.91 2.08 -2.07
CA GLU A 28 -8.01 0.66 -2.36
C GLU A 28 -6.61 0.02 -2.41
N TRP A 29 -5.65 0.69 -3.06
CA TRP A 29 -4.30 0.17 -3.20
C TRP A 29 -3.60 0.01 -1.84
N ILE A 30 -3.61 1.06 -1.01
CA ILE A 30 -2.95 1.00 0.32
C ILE A 30 -3.64 0.00 1.26
N SER A 31 -4.96 -0.20 1.10
CA SER A 31 -5.71 -1.21 1.85
C SER A 31 -5.32 -2.64 1.43
N ARG A 32 -5.10 -2.88 0.13
CA ARG A 32 -4.58 -4.18 -0.36
C ARG A 32 -3.18 -4.45 0.16
N TYR A 33 -2.31 -3.44 0.17
CA TYR A 33 -0.98 -3.55 0.76
C TYR A 33 -1.05 -3.91 2.25
N GLU A 34 -1.93 -3.25 3.00
CA GLU A 34 -2.13 -3.56 4.41
C GLU A 34 -2.62 -5.01 4.63
N LEU A 35 -3.56 -5.49 3.82
CA LEU A 35 -4.02 -6.89 3.89
C LEU A 35 -2.90 -7.88 3.58
N HIS A 36 -2.07 -7.59 2.58
CA HIS A 36 -0.89 -8.40 2.27
C HIS A 36 0.07 -8.45 3.47
N SER A 37 0.35 -7.30 4.08
CA SER A 37 1.24 -7.20 5.23
C SER A 37 0.75 -8.03 6.43
N ARG A 38 -0.58 -8.07 6.65
CA ARG A 38 -1.18 -8.90 7.72
C ARG A 38 -1.02 -10.38 7.43
N LYS A 39 -1.19 -10.81 6.17
CA LYS A 39 -0.98 -12.20 5.75
C LYS A 39 0.49 -12.62 5.91
N SER A 40 1.41 -11.70 5.65
CA SER A 40 2.85 -11.90 5.77
C SER A 40 3.40 -11.65 7.18
N ALA A 41 2.53 -11.35 8.15
CA ALA A 41 2.88 -11.06 9.54
C ALA A 41 3.92 -9.94 9.73
N TRP A 42 3.89 -8.91 8.88
CA TRP A 42 4.79 -7.76 8.96
C TRP A 42 4.49 -6.86 10.16
N THR A 43 5.54 -6.36 10.80
CA THR A 43 5.42 -5.30 11.80
C THR A 43 5.01 -3.97 11.14
N ASP A 44 4.68 -2.98 11.95
CA ASP A 44 4.41 -1.64 11.42
C ASP A 44 5.68 -0.99 10.85
N GLU A 45 6.87 -1.31 11.37
CA GLU A 45 8.13 -0.86 10.76
C GLU A 45 8.36 -1.55 9.41
N ASP A 46 8.16 -2.87 9.33
CA ASP A 46 8.28 -3.63 8.09
C ASP A 46 7.35 -3.07 7.01
N LYS A 47 6.11 -2.73 7.36
CA LYS A 47 5.16 -2.12 6.42
C LYS A 47 5.66 -0.80 5.86
N VAL A 48 6.31 0.02 6.68
CA VAL A 48 6.90 1.29 6.24
C VAL A 48 8.07 0.99 5.31
N ASP A 49 9.04 0.21 5.76
CA ASP A 49 10.27 -0.06 5.00
C ASP A 49 10.01 -0.79 3.67
N LEU A 50 9.15 -1.81 3.69
CA LEU A 50 8.83 -2.61 2.51
C LEU A 50 8.00 -1.84 1.50
N LEU A 51 7.35 -0.74 1.88
CA LEU A 51 6.58 0.08 0.94
C LEU A 51 7.48 0.59 -0.19
N GLU A 52 8.77 0.85 0.09
CA GLU A 52 9.76 1.26 -0.89
C GLU A 52 9.80 0.34 -2.12
N LEU A 53 9.62 -0.97 -1.91
CA LEU A 53 9.66 -1.98 -2.98
C LEU A 53 8.47 -1.91 -3.92
N TYR A 54 7.35 -1.37 -3.42
CA TYR A 54 6.09 -1.26 -4.14
C TYR A 54 5.89 0.12 -4.76
N LEU A 55 6.80 1.07 -4.54
CA LEU A 55 6.75 2.40 -5.17
C LEU A 55 7.73 2.49 -6.34
N HIS A 56 7.45 3.37 -7.30
CA HIS A 56 8.40 3.67 -8.37
C HIS A 56 8.37 5.14 -8.80
N GLY A 57 9.38 5.54 -9.57
CA GLY A 57 9.46 6.88 -10.15
C GLY A 57 9.28 8.00 -9.12
N LYS A 58 8.33 8.90 -9.39
CA LYS A 58 8.05 10.07 -8.52
C LYS A 58 7.51 9.68 -7.14
N ASP A 59 6.85 8.52 -7.03
CA ASP A 59 6.23 8.07 -5.77
C ASP A 59 7.29 7.51 -4.81
N LEU A 60 8.27 6.79 -5.37
CA LEU A 60 9.46 6.37 -4.63
C LEU A 60 10.27 7.57 -4.14
N VAL A 61 10.44 8.60 -4.97
CA VAL A 61 11.13 9.84 -4.59
C VAL A 61 10.39 10.55 -3.46
N TRP A 62 9.06 10.62 -3.50
CA TRP A 62 8.26 11.18 -2.42
C TRP A 62 8.44 10.41 -1.11
N TYR A 63 8.39 9.07 -1.16
CA TYR A 63 8.60 8.22 0.01
C TYR A 63 9.98 8.45 0.64
N LYS A 64 11.04 8.43 -0.17
CA LYS A 64 12.42 8.67 0.33
C LYS A 64 12.61 10.04 0.97
N ARG A 65 11.92 11.07 0.45
CA ARG A 65 11.97 12.44 0.99
C ARG A 65 11.20 12.65 2.29
N ASN A 66 10.30 11.73 2.63
CA ASN A 66 9.49 11.81 3.85
C ASN A 66 9.72 10.60 4.76
N LYS A 67 10.72 9.75 4.48
CA LYS A 67 11.01 8.53 5.22
C LYS A 67 11.31 8.81 6.69
N ASP A 68 11.98 9.92 6.96
CA ASP A 68 12.26 10.47 8.28
C ASP A 68 11.00 10.84 9.08
N LYS A 69 9.86 11.07 8.41
CA LYS A 69 8.58 11.43 9.02
C LYS A 69 7.67 10.24 9.26
N PHE A 70 8.01 9.06 8.75
CA PHE A 70 7.19 7.86 8.87
C PHE A 70 7.60 7.09 10.14
N VAL A 71 7.13 7.55 11.31
CA VAL A 71 7.44 6.88 12.59
C VAL A 71 6.62 5.61 12.76
N ASN A 72 5.41 5.59 12.18
CA ASN A 72 4.52 4.44 12.23
C ASN A 72 3.69 4.32 10.95
N TRP A 73 3.10 3.14 10.74
CA TRP A 73 2.26 2.85 9.59
C TRP A 73 1.06 3.80 9.47
N VAL A 74 0.50 4.27 10.59
CA VAL A 74 -0.67 5.15 10.61
C VAL A 74 -0.35 6.52 10.00
N GLU A 75 0.76 7.12 10.38
CA GLU A 75 1.25 8.40 9.83
C GLU A 75 1.57 8.29 8.34
N LEU A 76 2.25 7.21 7.95
CA LEU A 76 2.53 6.96 6.54
C LEU A 76 1.23 6.86 5.73
N LYS A 77 0.27 6.08 6.21
CA LYS A 77 -1.02 5.88 5.52
C LYS A 77 -1.76 7.21 5.39
N LYS A 78 -1.78 8.02 6.44
CA LYS A 78 -2.36 9.36 6.41
C LYS A 78 -1.71 10.23 5.34
N MET A 79 -0.38 10.38 5.38
CA MET A 79 0.36 11.19 4.41
C MET A 79 0.21 10.68 2.96
N PHE A 80 0.11 9.37 2.78
CA PHE A 80 -0.13 8.74 1.48
C PHE A 80 -1.49 9.14 0.91
N LEU A 81 -2.56 9.03 1.70
CA LEU A 81 -3.92 9.41 1.26
C LEU A 81 -4.01 10.92 0.99
N GLU A 82 -3.47 11.75 1.88
CA GLU A 82 -3.41 13.21 1.66
C GLU A 82 -2.67 13.57 0.35
N LYS A 83 -1.62 12.81 0.02
CA LYS A 83 -0.80 13.05 -1.17
C LYS A 83 -1.48 12.63 -2.47
N TYR A 84 -2.17 11.48 -2.46
CA TYR A 84 -2.61 10.81 -3.69
C TYR A 84 -4.12 10.84 -3.92
N GLU A 85 -4.92 10.94 -2.87
CA GLU A 85 -6.38 10.97 -2.97
C GLU A 85 -6.93 12.41 -2.95
N GLY A 86 -6.15 13.35 -2.40
CA GLY A 86 -6.53 14.75 -2.26
C GLY A 86 -7.19 15.07 -0.91
N LYS A 87 -7.32 16.37 -0.61
CA LYS A 87 -7.62 16.91 0.72
C LYS A 87 -8.96 16.48 1.37
N GLU A 88 -9.83 15.73 0.71
CA GLU A 88 -11.18 15.43 1.21
C GLU A 88 -11.31 14.14 2.04
N VAL A 89 -10.21 13.41 2.28
CA VAL A 89 -10.31 12.01 2.78
C VAL A 89 -9.93 11.83 4.25
N GLU A 90 -9.45 12.88 4.92
CA GLU A 90 -9.06 12.81 6.33
C GLU A 90 -10.21 12.33 7.26
N ILE A 91 -11.48 12.49 6.87
CA ILE A 91 -12.64 12.19 7.73
C ILE A 91 -13.24 10.79 7.47
N LEU A 92 -13.09 10.22 6.26
CA LEU A 92 -13.77 8.98 5.88
C LEU A 92 -12.92 7.72 6.09
N ALA A 93 -11.60 7.81 5.90
CA ALA A 93 -10.70 6.66 5.99
C ALA A 93 -10.53 6.13 7.43
N TRP A 94 -10.62 7.00 8.44
CA TRP A 94 -10.49 6.61 9.85
C TRP A 94 -11.69 5.79 10.35
N ASN A 95 -12.91 6.20 9.98
CA ASN A 95 -14.15 5.58 10.44
C ASN A 95 -14.37 4.17 9.86
N LYS A 96 -13.85 3.90 8.66
CA LYS A 96 -14.00 2.59 8.01
C LYS A 96 -13.03 1.54 8.56
N LEU A 97 -11.83 1.95 9.01
CA LEU A 97 -10.83 1.06 9.59
C LEU A 97 -11.21 0.55 10.99
N GLN A 98 -11.97 1.33 11.75
CA GLN A 98 -12.43 0.95 13.10
C GLN A 98 -13.52 -0.14 13.09
N ARG A 99 -14.32 -0.25 12.02
CA ARG A 99 -15.46 -1.20 11.97
C ARG A 99 -15.10 -2.63 11.58
N ILE A 100 -13.86 -2.89 11.15
CA ILE A 100 -13.41 -4.24 10.74
C ILE A 100 -12.94 -5.10 11.93
N LYS A 101 -13.01 -4.58 13.17
CA LYS A 101 -12.67 -5.32 14.41
C LYS A 101 -13.88 -5.61 15.32
N GLN A 102 -15.12 -5.61 14.82
CA GLN A 102 -16.27 -6.14 15.57
C GLN A 102 -16.41 -7.65 15.39
#